data_AF-A0AB34SR01-F1
#
_entry.id   AF-A0AB34SR01-F1
#
_cell.length_a   1.000
_cell.length_b   1.000
_cell.length_c   1.000
_cell.angle_alpha   90.00
_cell.angle_beta   90.00
_cell.angle_gamma   90.00
#
_symmetry.space_group_name_H-M   'P 1'
#
loop_
_entity.id
_entity.type
_entity.pdbx_description
1 polymer ?
#
loop_
_entity_poly.entity_id
_entity_poly.type
_entity_poly.pdbx_seq_one_letter_code
_entity_poly.pdbx_strand_id
1 'polypeptide(L)'
;MMRQTVLAIALACTIGAAAAQVAAPPPPPAPNGPIGGPPAPPTPVAATPVSVSGTVERFLLNPNGDVDGLWLRDGTQVGFPPHLSSEVKAAVRAGDSVVVKGFRLGNLPVLQVSSIRSGRSGREVVDRPP
;
A
#
# COMPACT_ATOMS: atom_id res chain seq x y z
N MET A 1 38.72 -10.11 -29.76
CA MET A 1 38.14 -9.52 -28.53
C MET A 1 37.24 -10.60 -27.91
N MET A 2 37.43 -10.85 -26.59
CA MET A 2 37.03 -12.04 -25.79
C MET A 2 35.70 -12.71 -26.16
N ARG A 3 35.55 -14.04 -26.38
CA ARG A 3 35.94 -15.26 -25.61
C ARG A 3 35.29 -15.34 -24.21
N GLN A 4 34.05 -15.83 -24.13
CA GLN A 4 33.45 -16.32 -22.88
C GLN A 4 33.71 -17.83 -22.74
N THR A 5 34.47 -18.16 -21.71
CA THR A 5 34.89 -19.50 -21.28
C THR A 5 33.89 -20.14 -20.32
N VAL A 6 33.78 -21.45 -20.46
CA VAL A 6 33.01 -22.47 -19.73
C VAL A 6 33.23 -22.44 -18.21
N LEU A 7 32.21 -22.81 -17.43
CA LEU A 7 32.42 -23.71 -16.29
C LEU A 7 31.20 -24.62 -16.07
N ALA A 8 31.41 -25.90 -16.34
CA ALA A 8 30.53 -27.01 -16.02
C ALA A 8 30.70 -27.38 -14.55
N ILE A 9 29.59 -27.69 -13.86
CA ILE A 9 29.63 -28.40 -12.58
C ILE A 9 28.65 -29.56 -12.69
N ALA A 10 29.21 -30.76 -12.81
CA ALA A 10 28.52 -32.03 -12.63
C ALA A 10 28.51 -32.37 -11.13
N LEU A 11 27.39 -32.82 -10.59
CA LEU A 11 27.36 -33.43 -9.26
C LEU A 11 26.34 -34.59 -9.19
N ALA A 12 26.93 -35.78 -9.22
CA ALA A 12 26.62 -37.06 -8.56
C ALA A 12 25.17 -37.57 -8.42
N CYS A 13 25.00 -38.80 -8.93
CA CYS A 13 23.94 -39.75 -8.58
C CYS A 13 23.96 -40.13 -7.10
N THR A 14 22.77 -40.22 -6.48
CA THR A 14 22.52 -41.12 -5.36
C THR A 14 21.21 -41.88 -5.57
N ILE A 15 21.32 -43.21 -5.52
CA ILE A 15 20.23 -44.18 -5.49
C ILE A 15 19.77 -44.28 -4.03
N GLY A 16 18.47 -44.16 -3.76
CA GLY A 16 17.89 -44.33 -2.43
C GLY A 16 16.48 -44.89 -2.51
N ALA A 17 16.26 -46.05 -1.88
CA ALA A 17 15.12 -46.91 -2.05
C ALA A 17 13.78 -46.31 -1.59
N ALA A 18 12.71 -46.61 -2.34
CA ALA A 18 11.34 -46.30 -2.00
C ALA A 18 10.86 -47.16 -0.82
N ALA A 19 10.93 -46.63 0.40
CA ALA A 19 10.12 -47.12 1.51
C ALA A 19 8.73 -46.48 1.39
N ALA A 20 7.76 -47.27 0.93
CA ALA A 20 6.35 -46.95 0.96
C ALA A 20 5.93 -46.72 2.42
N GLN A 21 5.86 -45.45 2.82
CA GLN A 21 5.23 -45.03 4.05
C GLN A 21 3.72 -45.05 3.83
N VAL A 22 3.08 -46.13 4.27
CA VAL A 22 1.61 -46.19 4.42
C VAL A 22 1.26 -45.22 5.54
N ALA A 23 1.01 -43.97 5.18
CA ALA A 23 0.42 -43.00 6.10
C ALA A 23 -1.00 -43.48 6.45
N ALA A 24 -1.28 -43.65 7.74
CA ALA A 24 -2.63 -43.95 8.22
C ALA A 24 -3.62 -42.86 7.75
N PRO A 25 -4.89 -43.20 7.46
CA PRO A 25 -5.89 -42.20 7.10
C PRO A 25 -6.04 -41.16 8.22
N PRO A 26 -6.22 -39.86 7.91
CA PRO A 26 -6.41 -38.84 8.93
C PRO A 26 -7.67 -39.14 9.76
N PRO A 27 -7.67 -38.80 11.07
CA PRO A 27 -8.85 -38.98 11.91
C PRO A 27 -10.04 -38.15 11.36
N PRO A 28 -11.29 -38.62 11.53
CA PRO A 28 -12.45 -37.86 11.09
C PRO A 28 -12.51 -36.49 11.78
N PRO A 29 -12.99 -35.43 11.10
CA PRO A 29 -13.19 -34.13 11.71
C PRO A 29 -14.10 -34.24 12.94
N ALA A 30 -13.71 -33.57 14.03
CA ALA A 30 -14.55 -33.46 15.22
C ALA A 30 -15.91 -32.79 14.86
N PRO A 31 -17.01 -33.14 15.55
CA PRO A 31 -18.30 -32.49 15.35
C PRO A 31 -18.19 -30.97 15.53
N ASN A 32 -18.70 -30.23 14.56
CA ASN A 32 -18.75 -28.76 14.58
C ASN A 32 -19.30 -28.27 15.92
N GLY A 33 -18.51 -27.48 16.65
CA GLY A 33 -18.98 -26.76 17.84
C GLY A 33 -20.08 -25.74 17.51
N PRO A 34 -20.69 -25.14 18.53
CA PRO A 34 -21.85 -24.25 18.34
C PRO A 34 -21.54 -23.11 17.37
N ILE A 35 -22.34 -23.01 16.31
CA ILE A 35 -22.33 -21.88 15.38
C ILE A 35 -22.96 -20.69 16.11
N GLY A 36 -22.24 -19.57 16.22
CA GLY A 36 -22.86 -18.25 16.41
C GLY A 36 -22.58 -17.55 17.74
N GLY A 37 -21.33 -17.14 17.95
CA GLY A 37 -21.06 -15.90 18.69
C GLY A 37 -21.08 -14.71 17.71
N PRO A 38 -21.41 -13.48 18.14
CA PRO A 38 -21.25 -12.29 17.30
C PRO A 38 -19.83 -12.24 16.73
N PRO A 39 -19.63 -11.87 15.46
CA PRO A 39 -18.28 -11.72 14.91
C PRO A 39 -17.48 -10.78 15.81
N ALA A 40 -16.25 -11.17 16.14
CA ALA A 40 -15.35 -10.31 16.89
C ALA A 40 -15.21 -8.96 16.16
N PRO A 41 -15.14 -7.82 16.88
CA PRO A 41 -14.94 -6.54 16.24
C PRO A 41 -13.66 -6.57 15.38
N PRO A 42 -13.66 -5.94 14.19
CA PRO A 42 -12.49 -5.92 13.34
C PRO A 42 -11.31 -5.30 14.09
N THR A 43 -10.15 -5.94 14.01
CA THR A 43 -8.93 -5.44 14.63
C THR A 43 -8.62 -4.04 14.07
N PRO A 44 -8.37 -3.02 14.91
CA PRO A 44 -8.03 -1.69 14.42
C PRO A 44 -6.77 -1.75 13.54
N VAL A 45 -6.85 -1.18 12.33
CA VAL A 45 -5.69 -1.02 11.47
C VAL A 45 -4.86 0.14 12.03
N ALA A 46 -3.58 -0.11 12.33
CA ALA A 46 -2.69 0.92 12.86
C ALA A 46 -2.51 2.06 11.84
N ALA A 47 -2.62 3.30 12.32
CA ALA A 47 -2.27 4.50 11.58
C ALA A 47 -0.80 4.85 11.87
N THR A 48 0.06 4.80 10.85
CA THR A 48 1.49 5.09 10.99
C THR A 48 1.82 6.45 10.40
N PRO A 49 2.42 7.38 11.14
CA PRO A 49 2.84 8.66 10.57
C PRO A 49 3.95 8.43 9.55
N VAL A 50 3.82 9.02 8.36
CA VAL A 50 4.81 8.90 7.29
C VAL A 50 4.96 10.21 6.52
N SER A 51 6.08 10.35 5.83
CA SER A 51 6.35 11.42 4.87
C SER A 51 6.70 10.76 3.53
N VAL A 52 5.95 11.08 2.48
CA VAL A 52 6.11 10.51 1.14
C VAL A 52 6.34 11.64 0.15
N SER A 53 7.28 11.46 -0.75
CA SER A 53 7.53 12.38 -1.86
C SER A 53 7.18 11.70 -3.17
N GLY A 54 6.56 12.42 -4.09
CA GLY A 54 6.31 11.87 -5.42
C GLY A 54 5.67 12.89 -6.36
N THR A 55 5.38 12.43 -7.58
CA THR A 55 4.81 13.30 -8.63
C THR A 55 3.33 13.07 -8.75
N VAL A 56 2.54 14.15 -8.77
CA VAL A 56 1.09 14.07 -8.94
C VAL A 56 0.78 13.60 -10.36
N GLU A 57 0.07 12.49 -10.48
CA GLU A 57 -0.45 12.00 -11.74
C GLU A 57 -1.77 12.66 -12.09
N ARG A 58 -2.71 12.66 -11.15
CA ARG A 58 -4.05 13.23 -11.33
C ARG A 58 -4.72 13.54 -9.99
N PHE A 59 -5.75 14.36 -10.05
CA PHE A 59 -6.64 14.64 -8.93
C PHE A 59 -7.74 13.57 -8.85
N LEU A 60 -8.16 13.24 -7.63
CA LEU A 60 -9.34 12.43 -7.34
C LEU A 60 -10.47 13.34 -6.92
N LEU A 61 -11.67 13.04 -7.40
CA LEU A 61 -12.86 13.82 -7.14
C LEU A 61 -13.84 12.98 -6.32
N ASN A 62 -14.46 13.63 -5.35
CA ASN A 62 -15.60 13.08 -4.63
C ASN A 62 -16.89 13.22 -5.47
N PRO A 63 -18.01 12.59 -5.06
CA PRO A 63 -19.29 12.71 -5.74
C PRO A 63 -19.86 14.14 -5.82
N ASN A 64 -19.43 15.04 -4.93
CA ASN A 64 -19.84 16.45 -4.94
C ASN A 64 -19.05 17.29 -5.96
N GLY A 65 -18.03 16.70 -6.60
CA GLY A 65 -17.15 17.38 -7.55
C GLY A 65 -15.97 18.10 -6.91
N ASP A 66 -15.77 17.99 -5.59
CA ASP A 66 -14.60 18.51 -4.91
C ASP A 66 -13.42 17.55 -5.07
N VAL A 67 -12.22 18.12 -5.07
CA VAL A 67 -11.00 17.31 -5.01
C VAL A 67 -10.77 16.90 -3.56
N ASP A 68 -10.72 15.60 -3.31
CA ASP A 68 -10.47 14.99 -2.01
C ASP A 68 -9.24 14.08 -2.00
N GLY A 69 -8.51 14.01 -3.13
CA GLY A 69 -7.30 13.24 -3.19
C GLY A 69 -6.38 13.53 -4.37
N LEU A 70 -5.15 13.05 -4.26
CA LEU A 70 -4.16 12.97 -5.32
C LEU A 70 -3.83 11.50 -5.59
N TRP A 71 -3.69 11.17 -6.86
CA TRP A 71 -3.02 9.95 -7.28
C TRP A 71 -1.59 10.31 -7.67
N LEU A 72 -0.60 9.64 -7.10
CA LEU A 72 0.80 9.82 -7.42
C LEU A 72 1.23 8.80 -8.48
N ARG A 73 2.28 9.14 -9.24
CA ARG A 73 2.82 8.32 -10.33
C ARG A 73 3.34 6.95 -9.89
N ASP A 74 3.63 6.78 -8.62
CA ASP A 74 4.06 5.51 -8.01
C ASP A 74 2.87 4.59 -7.63
N GLY A 75 1.63 5.04 -7.85
CA GLY A 75 0.41 4.33 -7.45
C GLY A 75 -0.05 4.63 -6.02
N THR A 76 0.60 5.55 -5.31
CA THR A 76 0.15 6.00 -3.99
C THR A 76 -1.07 6.91 -4.13
N GLN A 77 -2.14 6.59 -3.40
CA GLN A 77 -3.29 7.45 -3.22
C GLN A 77 -3.15 8.28 -1.95
N VAL A 78 -3.28 9.59 -2.09
CA VAL A 78 -3.23 10.55 -1.01
C VAL A 78 -4.62 11.16 -0.86
N GLY A 79 -5.32 10.84 0.23
CA GLY A 79 -6.63 11.40 0.57
C GLY A 79 -6.49 12.58 1.53
N PHE A 80 -7.37 13.56 1.37
CA PHE A 80 -7.47 14.71 2.24
C PHE A 80 -8.92 15.20 2.36
N PRO A 81 -9.27 15.93 3.43
CA PRO A 81 -10.63 16.42 3.62
C PRO A 81 -11.10 17.38 2.50
N PRO A 82 -12.40 17.40 2.16
CA PRO A 82 -12.93 18.21 1.06
C PRO A 82 -12.77 19.73 1.27
N HIS A 83 -12.64 20.22 2.52
CA HIS A 83 -12.40 21.65 2.78
C HIS A 83 -11.03 22.13 2.27
N LEU A 84 -10.04 21.23 2.13
CA LEU A 84 -8.73 21.56 1.55
C LEU A 84 -8.75 21.59 0.02
N SER A 85 -9.85 21.21 -0.62
CA SER A 85 -9.94 21.08 -2.09
C SER A 85 -9.51 22.35 -2.82
N SER A 86 -9.98 23.52 -2.39
CA SER A 86 -9.69 24.82 -3.02
C SER A 86 -8.22 25.20 -2.87
N GLU A 87 -7.64 25.01 -1.69
CA GLU A 87 -6.25 25.33 -1.39
C GLU A 87 -5.28 24.41 -2.13
N VAL A 88 -5.57 23.10 -2.16
CA VAL A 88 -4.77 22.11 -2.90
C VAL A 88 -4.83 22.38 -4.40
N LYS A 89 -6.00 22.66 -4.97
CA LYS A 89 -6.15 23.03 -6.40
C LYS A 89 -5.35 24.28 -6.78
N ALA A 90 -5.22 25.24 -5.86
CA ALA A 90 -4.45 26.46 -6.08
C ALA A 90 -2.94 26.23 -5.97
N ALA A 91 -2.50 25.34 -5.07
CA ALA A 91 -1.10 25.10 -4.78
C ALA A 91 -0.43 24.06 -5.68
N VAL A 92 -1.17 23.03 -6.11
CA VAL A 92 -0.63 21.82 -6.76
C VAL A 92 -1.23 21.66 -8.16
N ARG A 93 -0.48 21.05 -9.09
CA ARG A 93 -0.95 20.67 -10.43
C ARG A 93 -0.53 19.23 -10.75
N ALA A 94 -1.22 18.61 -11.70
CA ALA A 94 -0.74 17.35 -12.28
C ALA A 94 0.66 17.56 -12.90
N GLY A 95 1.55 16.60 -12.67
CA GLY A 95 2.97 16.67 -13.01
C GLY A 95 3.85 17.38 -11.98
N ASP A 96 3.28 17.97 -10.91
CA ASP A 96 4.07 18.61 -9.87
C ASP A 96 4.67 17.60 -8.90
N SER A 97 5.88 17.88 -8.41
CA SER A 97 6.46 17.11 -7.30
C SER A 97 5.87 17.62 -5.99
N VAL A 98 5.45 16.72 -5.12
CA VAL A 98 4.87 17.06 -3.81
C VAL A 98 5.53 16.26 -2.71
N VAL A 99 5.65 16.87 -1.54
CA VAL A 99 6.00 16.19 -0.29
C VAL A 99 4.75 16.18 0.57
N VAL A 100 4.28 14.98 0.91
CA VAL A 100 3.07 14.75 1.68
C VAL A 100 3.44 14.18 3.03
N LYS A 101 2.94 14.81 4.09
CA LYS A 101 2.99 14.28 5.45
C LYS A 101 1.59 13.86 5.87
N GLY A 102 1.52 12.78 6.63
CA GLY A 102 0.24 12.21 6.99
C GLY A 102 0.33 10.87 7.71
N PHE A 103 -0.75 10.12 7.65
CA PHE A 103 -0.89 8.82 8.28
C PHE A 103 -1.25 7.75 7.26
N ARG A 104 -0.53 6.64 7.26
CA ARG A 104 -0.79 5.48 6.43
C ARG A 104 -1.63 4.47 7.19
N LEU A 105 -2.64 3.92 6.53
CA LEU A 105 -3.49 2.89 7.12
C LEU A 105 -2.93 1.50 6.77
N GLY A 106 -2.23 0.87 7.73
CA GLY A 106 -1.57 -0.41 7.51
C GLY A 106 -0.52 -0.36 6.39
N ASN A 107 -0.50 -1.37 5.53
CA ASN A 107 0.45 -1.49 4.40
C ASN A 107 -0.14 -1.03 3.05
N LEU A 108 -1.35 -0.47 3.05
CA LEU A 108 -2.01 -0.03 1.82
C LEU A 108 -1.28 1.18 1.23
N PRO A 109 -1.29 1.36 -0.11
CA PRO A 109 -0.78 2.57 -0.76
C PRO A 109 -1.76 3.75 -0.61
N VAL A 110 -2.37 3.90 0.56
CA VAL A 110 -3.33 4.95 0.88
C VAL A 110 -2.84 5.74 2.08
N LEU A 111 -2.81 7.07 1.92
CA LEU A 111 -2.33 8.00 2.93
C LEU A 111 -3.38 9.07 3.22
N GLN A 112 -3.66 9.35 4.49
CA GLN A 112 -4.43 10.52 4.92
C GLN A 112 -3.49 11.68 5.21
N VAL A 113 -3.74 12.83 4.60
CA VAL A 113 -2.89 14.02 4.66
C VAL A 113 -3.04 14.76 5.99
N SER A 114 -1.91 15.24 6.50
CA SER A 114 -1.85 16.34 7.47
C SER A 114 -1.18 17.59 6.89
N SER A 115 -0.21 17.46 5.98
CA SER A 115 0.27 18.57 5.16
C SER A 115 0.74 18.15 3.77
N ILE A 116 0.57 19.04 2.79
CA ILE A 116 1.06 18.87 1.42
C ILE A 116 1.91 20.08 1.07
N ARG A 117 3.18 19.85 0.73
CA ARG A 117 4.07 20.87 0.20
C ARG A 117 4.24 20.70 -1.30
N SER A 118 3.94 21.74 -2.07
CA SER A 118 4.24 21.79 -3.52
C SER A 118 5.74 22.03 -3.73
N GLY A 119 6.36 21.20 -4.56
CA GLY A 119 7.74 21.35 -5.00
C GLY A 119 7.94 22.51 -5.97
N ARG A 120 6.94 22.83 -6.81
CA ARG A 120 6.99 23.99 -7.71
C ARG A 120 6.95 25.32 -6.98
N SER A 121 5.99 25.49 -6.08
CA SER A 121 5.72 26.79 -5.46
C SER A 121 6.32 26.93 -4.06
N GLY A 122 6.74 25.82 -3.44
CA GLY A 122 7.17 25.78 -2.05
C GLY A 122 6.04 25.94 -1.03
N ARG A 123 4.81 26.23 -1.48
CA ARG A 123 3.64 26.42 -0.61
C ARG A 123 3.28 25.13 0.11
N GLU A 124 2.96 25.25 1.38
CA GLU A 124 2.50 24.15 2.22
C GLU A 124 1.03 24.38 2.59
N VAL A 125 0.19 23.41 2.24
CA VAL A 125 -1.21 23.32 2.62
C VAL A 125 -1.29 22.40 3.83
N VAL A 126 -1.87 22.88 4.92
CA VAL A 126 -1.94 22.14 6.19
C VAL A 126 -3.41 21.86 6.50
N ASP A 127 -3.71 20.63 6.90
CA ASP A 127 -5.05 20.30 7.35
C ASP A 127 -5.34 21.00 8.68
N ARG A 128 -6.31 21.92 8.63
CA ARG A 128 -6.82 22.65 9.78
C ARG A 128 -8.33 22.44 9.83
N PRO A 129 -8.92 22.33 11.03
CA PRO A 129 -10.37 22.32 11.17
C PRO A 129 -11.01 23.54 10.47
N PRO A 130 -12.18 23.37 9.83
CA PRO A 130 -12.90 24.45 9.15
C PRO A 130 -13.45 25.52 10.11
#